data_AF-A0A939QWC9-F1
#
_entry.id   AF-A0A939QWC9-F1
#
_cell.length_a   1.000
_cell.length_b   1.000
_cell.length_c   1.000
_cell.angle_alpha   90.00
_cell.angle_beta   90.00
_cell.angle_gamma   90.00
#
_symmetry.space_group_name_H-M   'P 1'
#
loop_
_entity.id
_entity.type
_entity.pdbx_description
1 polymer ?
#
loop_
_entity_poly.entity_id
_entity_poly.type
_entity_poly.pdbx_seq_one_letter_code
_entity_poly.pdbx_strand_id
1 'polypeptide(L)'
;MEFKQGPGWKACYDEKRGLYTAQLGGGVNCTLYEITKEIYEHVDDPDVDWPSRLIDDGRKLFMSVNDRCGPPYTIVFDSDYESFCPWSDAVVTGKTWSDEMTDAVVEVLESEKNNREQRRQKRKAREKE
;
A
#
# COMPACT_ATOMS: atom_id res chain seq x y z
N MET A 1 -3.26 -17.02 7.03
CA MET A 1 -3.35 -16.05 5.94
C MET A 1 -4.37 -16.57 4.96
N GLU A 2 -5.48 -15.86 4.83
CA GLU A 2 -6.58 -16.19 3.92
C GLU A 2 -6.56 -15.23 2.74
N PHE A 3 -6.60 -15.76 1.52
CA PHE A 3 -6.42 -14.95 0.31
C PHE A 3 -7.69 -14.87 -0.53
N LYS A 4 -7.95 -13.67 -1.04
CA LYS A 4 -8.87 -13.39 -2.14
C LYS A 4 -8.07 -12.80 -3.28
N GLN A 5 -8.39 -13.13 -4.53
CA GLN A 5 -7.63 -12.61 -5.67
C GLN A 5 -8.48 -12.53 -6.93
N GLY A 6 -8.11 -11.60 -7.80
CA GLY A 6 -8.68 -11.44 -9.12
C GLY A 6 -7.65 -10.85 -10.08
N PRO A 7 -8.07 -10.49 -11.30
CA PRO A 7 -7.15 -9.93 -12.30
C PRO A 7 -6.49 -8.64 -11.79
N GLY A 8 -5.18 -8.70 -11.55
CA GLY A 8 -4.38 -7.53 -11.14
C GLY A 8 -4.55 -7.10 -9.68
N TRP A 9 -5.17 -7.92 -8.83
CA TRP A 9 -5.27 -7.64 -7.40
C TRP A 9 -5.25 -8.91 -6.54
N LYS A 10 -4.76 -8.78 -5.31
CA LYS A 10 -4.73 -9.84 -4.31
C LYS A 10 -4.93 -9.23 -2.92
N ALA A 11 -5.84 -9.78 -2.13
CA ALA A 11 -6.09 -9.38 -0.76
C ALA A 11 -5.81 -10.54 0.20
N CYS A 12 -5.35 -10.22 1.41
CA CYS A 12 -4.93 -11.17 2.43
C CYS A 12 -5.44 -10.74 3.80
N TYR A 13 -6.09 -11.67 4.51
CA TYR A 13 -6.35 -11.55 5.93
C TYR A 13 -5.30 -12.36 6.71
N ASP A 14 -4.53 -11.71 7.57
CA ASP A 14 -3.58 -12.34 8.49
C ASP A 14 -4.19 -12.46 9.89
N GLU A 15 -4.85 -13.59 10.16
CA GLU A 15 -5.45 -13.92 11.47
C GLU A 15 -4.49 -13.74 12.66
N LYS A 16 -3.20 -14.04 12.49
CA LYS A 16 -2.23 -13.96 13.60
C LYS A 16 -2.03 -12.52 14.07
N ARG A 17 -2.17 -11.57 13.14
CA ARG A 17 -1.97 -10.13 13.40
C ARG A 17 -3.27 -9.35 13.43
N GLY A 18 -4.37 -9.95 12.98
CA GLY A 18 -5.66 -9.29 12.83
C GLY A 18 -5.66 -8.21 11.75
N LEU A 19 -4.83 -8.35 10.71
CA LEU A 19 -4.63 -7.33 9.68
C LEU A 19 -5.20 -7.77 8.33
N TYR A 20 -5.78 -6.81 7.61
CA TYR A 20 -6.21 -6.99 6.23
C TYR A 20 -5.31 -6.17 5.32
N THR A 21 -4.71 -6.83 4.34
CA THR A 21 -3.75 -6.22 3.41
C THR A 21 -4.14 -6.54 1.99
N ALA A 22 -3.76 -5.67 1.05
CA ALA A 22 -4.01 -5.89 -0.36
C ALA A 22 -2.84 -5.41 -1.23
N GLN A 23 -2.79 -5.96 -2.43
CA GLN A 23 -1.86 -5.62 -3.48
C GLN A 23 -2.66 -5.34 -4.74
N LEU A 24 -2.36 -4.20 -5.37
CA LEU A 24 -2.74 -3.91 -6.75
C LEU A 24 -1.50 -4.06 -7.64
N GLY A 25 -1.68 -4.63 -8.83
CA GLY A 25 -0.59 -4.95 -9.74
C GLY A 25 0.22 -6.17 -9.28
N GLY A 26 1.49 -6.22 -9.66
CA GLY A 26 2.37 -7.36 -9.41
C GLY A 26 3.82 -7.08 -9.76
N GLY A 27 4.75 -7.74 -9.06
CA GLY A 27 6.19 -7.60 -9.28
C GLY A 27 6.70 -6.15 -9.25
N VAL A 28 7.18 -5.67 -10.41
CA VAL A 28 7.85 -4.37 -10.57
C VAL A 28 6.91 -3.16 -10.67
N ASN A 29 5.61 -3.38 -10.82
CA ASN A 29 4.62 -2.31 -10.83
C ASN A 29 3.47 -2.71 -9.91
N CYS A 30 3.53 -2.26 -8.66
CA CYS A 30 2.58 -2.67 -7.65
C CYS A 30 2.38 -1.61 -6.56
N THR A 31 1.27 -1.71 -5.86
CA THR A 31 0.98 -0.90 -4.68
C THR A 31 0.40 -1.79 -3.60
N LEU A 32 0.92 -1.65 -2.38
CA LEU A 32 0.47 -2.40 -1.21
C LEU A 32 -0.35 -1.49 -0.31
N TYR A 33 -1.40 -2.08 0.25
CA TYR A 33 -2.40 -1.40 1.06
C TYR A 33 -2.63 -2.18 2.35
N GLU A 34 -2.87 -1.46 3.43
CA GLU A 34 -3.67 -1.93 4.54
C GLU A 34 -5.12 -1.53 4.26
N ILE A 35 -6.03 -2.50 4.25
CA ILE A 35 -7.44 -2.28 3.93
C ILE A 35 -8.30 -2.58 5.16
N THR A 36 -9.57 -2.17 5.13
CA THR A 36 -10.51 -2.52 6.19
C THR A 36 -11.07 -3.92 5.99
N LYS A 37 -11.62 -4.50 7.06
CA LYS A 37 -12.39 -5.74 6.99
C LYS A 37 -13.52 -5.65 5.96
N GLU A 38 -14.23 -4.51 5.93
CA GLU A 38 -15.33 -4.24 4.99
C GLU A 38 -14.85 -4.32 3.53
N ILE A 39 -13.74 -3.66 3.20
CA ILE A 39 -13.14 -3.77 1.86
C ILE A 39 -12.80 -5.24 1.56
N TYR A 40 -12.15 -5.95 2.49
CA TYR A 40 -11.79 -7.36 2.28
C TYR A 40 -13.01 -8.27 2.08
N GLU A 41 -14.11 -8.03 2.79
CA GLU A 41 -15.33 -8.81 2.65
C GLU A 41 -16.03 -8.58 1.31
N HIS A 42 -15.94 -7.38 0.75
CA HIS A 42 -16.62 -6.99 -0.50
C HIS A 42 -15.75 -7.04 -1.78
N VAL A 43 -14.43 -7.17 -1.68
CA VAL A 43 -13.52 -7.05 -2.83
C VAL A 43 -13.73 -8.11 -3.93
N ASP A 44 -14.28 -9.27 -3.58
CA ASP A 44 -14.58 -10.39 -4.49
C ASP A 44 -16.08 -10.54 -4.81
N ASP A 45 -16.90 -9.56 -4.40
CA ASP A 45 -18.32 -9.53 -4.72
C ASP A 45 -18.52 -9.42 -6.25
N PRO A 46 -19.30 -10.31 -6.88
CA PRO A 46 -19.53 -10.28 -8.32
C PRO A 46 -20.23 -9.01 -8.81
N ASP A 47 -20.91 -8.26 -7.94
CA ASP A 47 -21.55 -6.99 -8.27
C ASP A 47 -20.57 -5.80 -8.23
N VAL A 48 -19.31 -6.01 -7.81
CA VAL A 48 -18.26 -4.99 -7.80
C VAL A 48 -17.50 -5.00 -9.14
N ASP A 49 -17.80 -4.01 -9.98
CA ASP A 49 -17.15 -3.85 -11.28
C ASP A 49 -15.63 -3.59 -11.18
N TRP A 50 -15.18 -2.87 -10.13
CA TRP A 50 -13.79 -2.43 -9.99
C TRP A 50 -13.26 -2.65 -8.57
N PRO A 51 -12.86 -3.90 -8.22
CA PRO A 51 -12.26 -4.21 -6.93
C PRO A 51 -11.05 -3.33 -6.57
N SER A 52 -10.29 -2.90 -7.58
CA SER A 52 -9.15 -2.01 -7.41
C SER A 52 -9.50 -0.65 -6.80
N ARG A 53 -10.71 -0.12 -7.06
CA ARG A 53 -11.16 1.15 -6.47
C ARG A 53 -11.43 1.02 -4.98
N LEU A 54 -12.02 -0.10 -4.57
CA LEU A 54 -12.23 -0.38 -3.14
C LEU A 54 -10.90 -0.52 -2.41
N ILE A 55 -9.91 -1.17 -3.04
CA ILE A 55 -8.57 -1.33 -2.44
C ILE A 55 -7.85 0.03 -2.34
N ASP A 56 -7.97 0.90 -3.35
CA ASP A 56 -7.29 2.22 -3.38
C ASP A 56 -7.79 3.16 -2.27
N ASP A 57 -8.99 2.95 -1.73
CA ASP A 57 -9.50 3.64 -0.54
C ASP A 57 -8.76 3.25 0.77
N GLY A 58 -7.98 2.16 0.72
CA GLY A 58 -7.12 1.72 1.81
C GLY A 58 -5.95 2.66 2.10
N ARG A 59 -5.19 2.34 3.14
CA ARG A 59 -3.95 3.06 3.49
C ARG A 59 -2.79 2.49 2.68
N LYS A 60 -2.18 3.29 1.80
CA LYS A 60 -1.00 2.90 1.04
C LYS A 60 0.18 2.67 1.97
N LEU A 61 0.79 1.49 1.86
CA LEU A 61 1.99 1.10 2.61
C LEU A 61 3.25 1.27 1.77
N PHE A 62 3.15 0.94 0.48
CA PHE A 62 4.28 0.86 -0.45
C PHE A 62 3.79 1.01 -1.88
N MET A 63 4.58 1.65 -2.74
CA MET A 63 4.31 1.77 -4.17
C MET A 63 5.59 1.66 -4.99
N SER A 64 5.62 0.74 -5.96
CA SER A 64 6.69 0.61 -6.96
C SER A 64 6.10 0.90 -8.32
N VAL A 65 6.66 1.88 -9.04
CA VAL A 65 6.17 2.35 -10.33
C VAL A 65 7.22 2.07 -11.40
N ASN A 66 6.84 1.26 -12.39
CA ASN A 66 7.65 0.93 -13.56
C ASN A 66 6.74 0.78 -14.79
N ASP A 67 6.15 1.89 -15.22
CA ASP A 67 5.03 1.93 -16.18
C ASP A 67 5.43 2.39 -17.60
N ARG A 68 6.73 2.35 -17.94
CA ARG A 68 7.31 2.82 -19.23
C ARG A 68 7.17 4.33 -19.49
N CYS A 69 6.46 5.09 -18.65
CA CYS A 69 6.23 6.51 -18.81
C CYS A 69 7.29 7.40 -18.14
N GLY A 70 8.22 6.80 -17.39
CA GLY A 70 9.36 7.48 -16.80
C GLY A 70 10.39 6.51 -16.22
N PRO A 71 11.49 7.03 -15.64
CA PRO A 71 12.41 6.21 -14.87
C PRO A 71 11.66 5.52 -13.71
N PRO A 72 11.91 4.23 -13.44
CA PRO A 72 11.27 3.55 -12.33
C PRO A 72 11.58 4.23 -10.99
N TYR A 73 10.60 4.23 -10.08
CA TYR A 73 10.78 4.74 -8.73
C TYR A 73 9.92 3.99 -7.72
N THR A 74 10.31 4.07 -6.46
CA THR A 74 9.63 3.42 -5.33
C THR A 74 9.32 4.46 -4.26
N ILE A 75 8.14 4.38 -3.65
CA ILE A 75 7.72 5.20 -2.52
C ILE A 75 7.36 4.26 -1.36
N VAL A 76 8.01 4.48 -0.23
CA VAL A 76 7.75 3.73 1.01
C VAL A 76 6.96 4.67 1.93
N PHE A 77 5.66 4.42 2.07
CA PHE A 77 4.80 5.19 2.96
C PHE A 77 4.92 4.69 4.41
N ASP A 78 5.02 3.37 4.57
CA ASP A 78 5.22 2.72 5.85
C ASP A 78 6.44 1.81 5.80
N SER A 79 7.45 2.09 6.62
CA SER A 79 8.68 1.27 6.73
C SER A 79 8.41 -0.20 7.06
N ASP A 80 7.27 -0.49 7.69
CA ASP A 80 6.95 -1.82 8.19
C ASP A 80 6.14 -2.64 7.17
N TYR A 81 6.01 -2.16 5.93
CA TYR A 81 5.20 -2.79 4.87
C TYR A 81 5.57 -4.25 4.61
N GLU A 82 6.85 -4.63 4.69
CA GLU A 82 7.30 -6.01 4.50
C GLU A 82 6.82 -6.93 5.63
N SER A 83 6.73 -6.38 6.84
CA SER A 83 6.15 -7.09 7.98
C SER A 83 4.65 -7.28 7.79
N PHE A 84 3.93 -6.29 7.27
CA PHE A 84 2.49 -6.39 7.02
C PHE A 84 2.15 -7.31 5.84
N CYS A 85 2.95 -7.27 4.78
CA CYS A 85 2.71 -7.97 3.52
C CYS A 85 3.84 -8.96 3.16
N PRO A 86 4.21 -9.91 4.05
CA PRO A 86 5.32 -10.85 3.77
C PRO A 86 4.97 -11.85 2.65
N TRP A 87 3.70 -11.87 2.24
CA TRP A 87 3.16 -12.69 1.16
C TRP A 87 3.25 -12.03 -0.22
N SER A 88 3.59 -10.74 -0.28
CA SER A 88 3.65 -9.99 -1.53
C SER A 88 4.92 -10.31 -2.29
N ASP A 89 4.81 -10.34 -3.62
CA ASP A 89 5.94 -10.41 -4.55
C ASP A 89 6.44 -9.02 -5.00
N ALA A 90 6.05 -7.96 -4.28
CA ALA A 90 6.43 -6.59 -4.57
C ALA A 90 7.96 -6.44 -4.63
N VAL A 91 8.45 -5.85 -5.73
CA VAL A 91 9.87 -5.60 -5.93
C VAL A 91 10.13 -4.10 -5.87
N VAL A 92 11.08 -3.71 -5.02
CA VAL A 92 11.65 -2.35 -5.03
C VAL A 92 12.33 -2.13 -6.37
N THR A 93 11.88 -1.11 -7.11
CA THR A 93 12.47 -0.76 -8.40
C THR A 93 12.90 0.70 -8.47
N GLY A 94 13.99 0.93 -9.22
CA GLY A 94 14.51 2.26 -9.48
C GLY A 94 14.93 3.01 -8.22
N LYS A 95 14.72 4.34 -8.21
CA LYS A 95 15.10 5.19 -7.08
C LYS A 95 13.99 5.21 -6.03
N THR A 96 14.32 4.82 -4.80
CA THR A 96 13.44 5.05 -3.65
C THR A 96 13.43 6.53 -3.29
N TRP A 97 12.24 7.10 -3.12
CA TRP A 97 12.07 8.47 -2.67
C TRP A 97 12.59 8.65 -1.24
N SER A 98 13.11 9.84 -0.94
CA SER A 98 13.51 10.17 0.42
C SER A 98 12.29 10.37 1.31
N ASP A 99 12.48 10.24 2.62
CA ASP A 99 11.41 10.48 3.58
C ASP A 99 10.85 11.89 3.47
N GLU A 100 11.69 12.90 3.23
CA GLU A 100 11.25 14.29 3.09
C GLU A 100 10.35 14.48 1.86
N MET A 101 10.68 13.82 0.74
CA MET A 101 9.88 13.87 -0.48
C MET A 101 8.52 13.18 -0.27
N THR A 102 8.53 11.98 0.32
CA THR A 102 7.29 11.26 0.64
C THR A 102 6.43 12.07 1.61
N ASP A 103 7.03 12.72 2.61
CA ASP A 103 6.33 13.58 3.56
C ASP A 103 5.68 14.78 2.87
N ALA A 104 6.41 15.47 2.00
CA ALA A 104 5.87 16.60 1.24
C ALA A 104 4.66 16.19 0.38
N VAL A 105 4.73 15.02 -0.28
CA VAL A 105 3.64 14.53 -1.13
C VAL A 105 2.42 14.09 -0.31
N VAL A 106 2.62 13.40 0.81
CA VAL A 106 1.54 12.99 1.73
C VAL A 106 0.77 14.19 2.29
N GLU A 107 1.46 15.30 2.57
CA GLU A 107 0.82 16.52 3.06
C GLU A 107 0.02 17.26 1.97
N VAL A 108 0.44 17.20 0.71
CA VAL A 108 -0.19 17.94 -0.39
C VAL A 108 -1.30 17.14 -1.09
N LEU A 109 -1.11 15.84 -1.30
CA LEU A 109 -2.05 15.01 -2.04
C LEU A 109 -3.16 14.48 -1.14
N GLU A 110 -4.41 14.69 -1.57
CA GLU A 110 -5.57 14.20 -0.83
C GLU A 110 -5.74 12.68 -0.90
N SER A 111 -5.24 12.04 -1.96
CA SER A 111 -5.20 10.58 -2.07
C SER A 111 -4.39 9.93 -0.96
N GLU A 112 -3.45 10.67 -0.36
CA GLU A 112 -2.53 10.16 0.67
C GLU A 112 -2.92 10.59 2.09
N LYS A 113 -4.12 11.18 2.28
CA LYS A 113 -4.56 11.68 3.58
C LYS A 113 -4.53 10.61 4.69
N ASN A 114 -4.79 9.35 4.34
CA ASN A 114 -4.78 8.21 5.26
C ASN A 114 -3.39 7.93 5.86
N ASN A 115 -2.32 8.45 5.24
CA ASN A 115 -0.95 8.30 5.71
C ASN A 115 -0.47 9.48 6.59
N ARG A 116 -1.15 10.65 6.57
CA ARG A 116 -0.65 11.89 7.19
C ARG A 116 -0.35 11.74 8.68
N GLU A 117 -1.31 11.26 9.47
CA GLU A 117 -1.14 11.20 10.93
C GLU A 117 -0.09 10.16 11.35
N GLN A 118 -0.10 8.98 10.73
CA GLN A 118 0.91 7.95 10.95
C GLN A 118 2.32 8.50 10.67
N ARG A 119 2.49 9.20 9.55
CA ARG A 119 3.79 9.76 9.13
C ARG A 119 4.27 10.84 10.10
N ARG A 120 3.37 11.72 10.55
CA ARG A 120 3.67 12.74 11.57
C ARG A 120 4.10 12.12 12.90
N GLN A 121 3.44 11.04 13.33
CA GLN A 121 3.81 10.34 14.56
C GLN A 121 5.18 9.67 14.45
N LYS A 122 5.46 8.97 13.35
CA LYS A 122 6.77 8.35 13.10
C LYS A 122 7.88 9.40 13.04
N ARG A 123 7.63 10.58 12.43
CA ARG A 123 8.61 11.68 12.41
C ARG A 123 8.93 12.19 13.82
N LYS A 124 7.90 12.47 14.62
CA LYS A 124 8.06 12.90 16.02
C LYS A 124 8.80 11.87 16.88
N ALA A 125 8.67 10.58 16.58
CA ALA A 125 9.41 9.53 17.27
C ALA A 125 10.90 9.57 16.92
N ARG A 126 11.24 9.70 15.62
CA ARG A 126 12.64 9.81 15.16
C ARG A 126 13.36 11.05 15.69
N GLU A 127 12.65 12.17 15.85
CA GLU A 127 13.23 13.40 16.39
C GLU A 127 13.53 13.34 17.91
N LYS A 128 12.99 12.33 18.61
CA LYS A 128 13.20 12.13 20.05
C LYS A 128 14.32 11.13 20.35
N GLU A 129 14.80 10.41 19.35
CA GLU A 129 15.96 9.50 19.43
C GLU A 129 17.26 10.27 19.20
#